data_AF-A0A6V8P7S7-F1
#
_entry.id   AF-A0A6V8P7S7-F1
#
_cell.length_a   1.000
_cell.length_b   1.000
_cell.length_c   1.000
_cell.angle_alpha   90.00
_cell.angle_beta   90.00
_cell.angle_gamma   90.00
#
_symmetry.space_group_name_H-M   'P 1'
#
loop_
_entity.id
_entity.type
_entity.pdbx_description
1 polymer ?
#
loop_
_entity_poly.entity_id
_entity_poly.type
_entity_poly.pdbx_seq_one_letter_code
_entity_poly.pdbx_strand_id
1 'polypeptide(L)'
;GPLRPQKIPQKAGFCGTWANPINCVMVTCWKGKEYPLGKEKVFITSLPIEDPLEIIDGYNLRSLIENKGFRELKQGWMIGHFPMKTEAAARSHTLLTLTMYSLNACFQTQGGKGLAQKGIRRLRTEDMSTIHKLIVFAGDYFGIFDVEEYALIVRAPPQYFVRINPQEVQRRLGLKD
;
A
#
# COMPACT_ATOMS: atom_id res chain seq x y z
N GLY A 1 -29.00 -33.23 26.56
CA GLY A 1 -29.97 -32.68 25.58
C GLY A 1 -29.55 -31.27 25.23
N PRO A 2 -29.69 -30.80 23.98
CA PRO A 2 -29.15 -29.49 23.62
C PRO A 2 -29.99 -28.41 24.29
N LEU A 3 -29.30 -27.49 24.98
CA LEU A 3 -29.89 -26.33 25.63
C LEU A 3 -30.45 -25.41 24.53
N ARG A 4 -31.77 -25.19 24.54
CA ARG A 4 -32.44 -24.22 23.68
C ARG A 4 -31.97 -22.81 24.06
N PRO A 5 -31.72 -21.90 23.11
CA PRO A 5 -31.44 -20.50 23.42
C PRO A 5 -32.66 -19.90 24.13
N GLN A 6 -32.47 -19.43 25.36
CA GLN A 6 -33.50 -18.71 26.09
C GLN A 6 -33.64 -17.30 25.50
N LYS A 7 -34.80 -17.00 24.89
CA LYS A 7 -35.16 -15.63 24.55
C LYS A 7 -35.41 -14.86 25.84
N ILE A 8 -34.60 -13.83 26.10
CA ILE A 8 -34.82 -12.88 27.20
C ILE A 8 -36.08 -12.07 26.86
N PRO A 9 -37.07 -11.97 27.76
CA PRO A 9 -38.30 -11.23 27.49
C PRO A 9 -38.01 -9.73 27.38
N GLN A 10 -38.38 -9.11 26.26
CA GLN A 10 -38.45 -7.65 26.15
C GLN A 10 -39.66 -7.17 26.95
N LYS A 11 -39.43 -6.70 28.19
CA LYS A 11 -40.47 -6.00 28.96
C LYS A 11 -40.53 -4.54 28.53
N ALA A 12 -41.73 -4.12 28.11
CA ALA A 12 -42.10 -2.73 27.90
C ALA A 12 -42.08 -1.96 29.23
N GLY A 13 -41.47 -0.78 29.22
CA GLY A 13 -41.60 0.24 30.27
C GLY A 13 -40.41 0.34 31.23
N PHE A 14 -39.35 1.06 30.85
CA PHE A 14 -38.46 1.71 31.80
C PHE A 14 -37.76 2.94 31.17
N CYS A 15 -37.90 4.10 31.80
CA CYS A 15 -37.18 5.33 31.46
C CYS A 15 -35.87 5.36 32.24
N GLY A 16 -34.79 4.86 31.64
CA GLY A 16 -33.44 4.89 32.18
C GLY A 16 -32.46 4.55 31.06
N THR A 17 -31.33 5.24 31.00
CA THR A 17 -30.27 5.14 29.97
C THR A 17 -30.20 3.76 29.31
N TRP A 18 -30.51 3.67 28.02
CA TRP A 18 -30.54 2.41 27.27
C TRP A 18 -29.18 1.70 27.39
N ALA A 19 -29.12 0.63 28.17
CA ALA A 19 -27.98 -0.27 28.12
C ALA A 19 -28.02 -0.94 26.75
N ASN A 20 -27.01 -0.70 25.92
CA ASN A 20 -26.85 -1.47 24.69
C ASN A 20 -26.58 -2.93 25.10
N PRO A 21 -27.49 -3.88 24.81
CA PRO A 21 -27.25 -5.27 25.15
C PRO A 21 -26.00 -5.74 24.41
N ILE A 22 -25.03 -6.24 25.16
CA ILE A 22 -23.80 -6.83 24.61
C ILE A 22 -24.03 -8.33 24.48
N ASN A 23 -23.69 -8.88 23.32
CA ASN A 23 -23.81 -10.30 23.06
C ASN A 23 -22.53 -11.05 23.42
N CYS A 24 -22.66 -12.34 23.70
CA CYS A 24 -21.58 -13.17 24.20
C CYS A 24 -21.64 -14.57 23.57
N VAL A 25 -20.51 -15.07 23.08
CA VAL A 25 -20.32 -16.44 22.59
C VAL A 25 -19.33 -17.15 23.49
N MET A 26 -19.73 -18.30 24.02
CA MET A 26 -18.88 -19.15 24.85
C MET A 26 -18.55 -20.44 24.13
N VAL A 27 -17.27 -20.78 24.05
CA VAL A 27 -16.79 -22.02 23.46
C VAL A 27 -16.64 -23.06 24.57
N THR A 28 -17.54 -24.03 24.60
CA THR A 28 -17.54 -25.13 25.57
C THR A 28 -16.71 -26.33 25.08
N CYS A 29 -16.59 -26.52 23.76
CA CYS A 29 -15.76 -27.55 23.15
C CYS A 29 -15.05 -27.01 21.91
N TRP A 30 -13.76 -27.35 21.75
CA TRP A 30 -12.93 -26.94 20.63
C TRP A 30 -12.16 -28.12 20.05
N LYS A 31 -12.39 -28.42 18.77
CA LYS A 31 -11.73 -29.54 18.05
C LYS A 31 -11.79 -30.86 18.83
N GLY A 32 -12.95 -31.16 19.43
CA GLY A 32 -13.17 -32.38 20.21
C GLY A 32 -12.60 -32.36 21.64
N LYS A 33 -12.01 -31.25 22.10
CA LYS A 33 -11.60 -31.07 23.49
C LYS A 33 -12.56 -30.14 24.22
N GLU A 34 -13.19 -30.65 25.27
CA GLU A 34 -14.02 -29.83 26.15
C GLU A 34 -13.15 -28.92 27.01
N TYR A 35 -13.63 -27.70 27.25
CA TYR A 35 -13.01 -26.78 28.20
C TYR A 35 -13.47 -27.12 29.62
N PRO A 36 -12.57 -27.11 30.62
CA PRO A 36 -12.99 -27.25 32.00
C PRO A 36 -13.81 -26.03 32.44
N LEU A 37 -14.76 -26.27 33.35
CA LEU A 37 -15.64 -25.24 33.90
C LEU A 37 -14.87 -24.02 34.41
N GLY A 38 -15.24 -22.83 33.95
CA GLY A 38 -14.61 -21.56 34.28
C GLY A 38 -13.33 -21.24 33.49
N LYS A 39 -12.96 -22.08 32.51
CA LYS A 39 -11.83 -21.86 31.59
C LYS A 39 -12.26 -21.80 30.13
N GLU A 40 -13.57 -21.75 29.88
CA GLU A 40 -14.15 -21.56 28.56
C GLU A 40 -13.68 -20.24 27.96
N LYS A 41 -13.47 -20.25 26.64
CA LYS A 41 -13.19 -19.00 25.92
C LYS A 41 -14.49 -18.26 25.67
N VAL A 42 -14.52 -17.01 26.09
CA VAL A 42 -15.69 -16.14 25.97
C VAL A 42 -15.36 -14.98 25.03
N PHE A 43 -16.17 -14.81 23.99
CA PHE A 43 -16.08 -13.71 23.03
C PHE A 43 -17.24 -12.75 23.26
N ILE A 44 -16.91 -11.48 23.49
CA ILE A 44 -17.87 -10.42 23.76
C ILE A 44 -17.96 -9.55 22.51
N THR A 45 -19.18 -9.29 22.02
CA THR A 45 -19.41 -8.54 20.78
C THR A 45 -20.66 -7.67 20.86
N SER A 46 -20.60 -6.50 20.20
CA SER A 46 -21.77 -5.66 19.96
C SER A 46 -22.54 -6.03 18.68
N LEU A 47 -22.01 -6.95 17.88
CA LEU A 47 -22.66 -7.42 16.66
C LEU A 47 -23.87 -8.30 17.00
N PRO A 48 -24.94 -8.28 16.17
CA PRO A 48 -26.01 -9.26 16.28
C PRO A 48 -25.43 -10.67 16.09
N ILE A 49 -25.98 -11.64 16.84
CA ILE A 49 -25.55 -13.04 16.75
C ILE A 49 -26.71 -13.85 16.17
N GLU A 50 -26.58 -14.21 14.90
CA GLU A 50 -27.44 -15.19 14.24
C GLU A 50 -26.75 -16.57 14.24
N ASP A 51 -25.46 -16.61 13.87
CA ASP A 51 -24.59 -17.78 13.98
C ASP A 51 -23.38 -17.48 14.91
N PRO A 52 -23.26 -18.16 16.05
CA PRO A 52 -22.11 -18.00 16.96
C PRO A 52 -20.75 -18.31 16.33
N LEU A 53 -20.69 -19.18 15.31
CA LEU A 53 -19.42 -19.53 14.65
C LEU A 53 -18.84 -18.37 13.84
N GLU A 54 -19.68 -17.53 13.23
CA GLU A 54 -19.23 -16.36 12.48
C GLU A 54 -18.47 -15.35 13.36
N ILE A 55 -18.87 -15.21 14.63
CA ILE A 55 -18.15 -14.37 15.59
C ILE A 55 -16.74 -14.92 15.87
N ILE A 56 -16.62 -16.25 15.99
CA ILE A 56 -15.34 -16.92 16.21
C ILE A 56 -14.47 -16.78 14.96
N ASP A 57 -15.05 -16.94 13.77
CA ASP A 57 -14.35 -16.80 12.49
C ASP A 57 -13.90 -15.36 12.23
N GLY A 58 -14.75 -14.38 12.55
CA GLY A 58 -14.35 -12.96 12.55
C GLY A 58 -13.19 -12.71 13.52
N TYR A 59 -13.20 -13.33 14.69
CA TYR A 59 -12.10 -13.21 15.64
C TYR A 59 -10.80 -13.89 15.17
N ASN A 60 -10.86 -14.88 14.27
CA ASN A 60 -9.66 -15.51 13.70
C ASN A 60 -8.76 -14.51 12.96
N LEU A 61 -9.31 -13.39 12.44
CA LEU A 61 -8.53 -12.29 11.85
C LEU A 61 -7.48 -11.73 12.83
N ARG A 62 -7.74 -11.75 14.13
CA ARG A 62 -6.75 -11.34 15.15
C ARG A 62 -5.48 -12.19 15.07
N SER A 63 -5.64 -13.50 14.91
CA SER A 63 -4.50 -14.42 14.80
C SER A 63 -3.67 -14.14 13.55
N LEU A 64 -4.30 -13.73 12.44
CA LEU A 64 -3.59 -13.32 11.23
C LEU A 64 -2.76 -12.06 11.45
N ILE A 65 -3.33 -11.04 12.08
CA ILE A 65 -2.61 -9.79 12.41
C ILE A 65 -1.40 -10.09 13.28
N GLU A 66 -1.57 -10.90 14.32
CA GLU A 66 -0.52 -11.19 15.28
C GLU A 66 0.59 -12.09 14.70
N ASN A 67 0.20 -13.21 14.08
CA ASN A 67 1.18 -14.20 13.63
C ASN A 67 1.88 -13.84 12.33
N LYS A 68 1.21 -13.09 11.44
CA LYS A 68 1.82 -12.65 10.18
C LYS A 68 2.28 -11.21 10.30
N GLY A 69 1.37 -10.27 10.56
CA GLY A 69 1.70 -8.83 10.58
C GLY A 69 2.72 -8.46 11.64
N PHE A 70 2.42 -8.70 12.92
CA PHE A 70 3.29 -8.30 14.02
C PHE A 70 4.59 -9.09 14.09
N ARG A 71 4.58 -10.39 13.77
CA ARG A 71 5.81 -11.17 13.72
C ARG A 71 6.77 -10.65 12.65
N GLU A 72 6.26 -10.41 11.44
CA GLU A 72 7.03 -9.85 10.32
C GLU A 72 7.58 -8.46 10.67
N LEU A 73 6.76 -7.59 11.25
CA LEU A 73 7.18 -6.25 11.67
C LEU A 73 8.29 -6.27 12.73
N LYS A 74 8.20 -7.19 13.69
CA LYS A 74 9.18 -7.31 14.77
C LYS A 74 10.48 -7.96 14.32
N GLN A 75 10.40 -9.07 13.59
CA GLN A 75 11.56 -9.91 13.25
C GLN A 75 12.13 -9.58 11.88
N GLY A 76 11.28 -9.43 10.86
CA GLY A 76 11.71 -9.13 9.49
C GLY A 76 12.05 -7.66 9.27
N TRP A 77 11.21 -6.75 9.79
CA TRP A 77 11.39 -5.30 9.63
C TRP A 77 12.03 -4.62 10.84
N MET A 78 12.34 -5.38 11.89
CA MET A 78 13.10 -4.92 13.06
C MET A 78 12.57 -3.61 13.66
N ILE A 79 11.25 -3.45 13.76
CA ILE A 79 10.64 -2.18 14.22
C ILE A 79 11.10 -1.77 15.64
N GLY A 80 11.54 -2.73 16.46
CA GLY A 80 12.06 -2.50 17.80
C GLY A 80 13.59 -2.24 17.87
N HIS A 81 14.31 -2.33 16.76
CA HIS A 81 15.77 -2.15 16.72
C HIS A 81 16.12 -0.74 16.22
N PHE A 82 16.10 0.22 17.13
CA PHE A 82 16.32 1.62 16.79
C PHE A 82 17.80 1.92 16.50
N PRO A 83 18.10 2.79 15.51
CA PRO A 83 19.48 3.16 15.19
C PRO A 83 20.15 3.98 16.30
N MET A 84 19.36 4.74 17.08
CA MET A 84 19.83 5.50 18.23
C MET A 84 18.80 5.46 19.36
N LYS A 85 19.26 5.61 20.61
CA LYS A 85 18.41 5.66 21.81
C LYS A 85 17.86 7.06 22.08
N THR A 86 17.37 7.75 21.04
CA THR A 86 16.71 9.05 21.17
C THR A 86 15.25 8.92 20.75
N GLU A 87 14.38 9.75 21.33
CA GLU A 87 12.95 9.77 20.97
C GLU A 87 12.75 10.05 19.48
N ALA A 88 13.49 11.02 18.94
CA ALA A 88 13.42 11.39 17.52
C ALA A 88 13.81 10.22 16.60
N ALA A 89 14.85 9.45 16.96
CA ALA A 89 15.25 8.28 16.19
C ALA A 89 14.21 7.16 16.27
N ALA A 90 13.64 6.91 17.45
CA ALA A 90 12.58 5.93 17.62
C ALA A 90 11.34 6.28 16.79
N ARG A 91 10.87 7.54 16.87
CA ARG A 91 9.72 8.03 16.11
C ARG A 91 9.95 7.93 14.60
N SER A 92 11.11 8.38 14.12
CA SER A 92 11.45 8.36 12.69
C SER A 92 11.57 6.93 12.18
N HIS A 93 12.24 6.04 12.92
CA HIS A 93 12.36 4.62 12.60
C HIS A 93 11.00 3.94 12.52
N THR A 94 10.15 4.13 13.52
CA THR A 94 8.80 3.54 13.55
C THR A 94 7.96 4.01 12.37
N LEU A 95 7.92 5.32 12.10
CA LEU A 95 7.15 5.87 10.99
C LEU A 95 7.65 5.38 9.63
N LEU A 96 8.96 5.43 9.40
CA LEU A 96 9.57 4.97 8.16
C LEU A 96 9.33 3.48 7.95
N THR A 97 9.55 2.67 8.98
CA THR A 97 9.38 1.20 8.92
C THR A 97 7.93 0.83 8.62
N LEU A 98 6.96 1.43 9.31
CA LEU A 98 5.53 1.17 9.05
C LEU A 98 5.11 1.62 7.66
N THR A 99 5.62 2.77 7.19
CA THR A 99 5.34 3.28 5.85
C THR A 99 5.89 2.34 4.78
N MET A 100 7.15 1.92 4.91
CA MET A 100 7.79 0.99 3.97
C MET A 100 7.13 -0.39 3.99
N TYR A 101 6.79 -0.91 5.18
CA TYR A 101 6.05 -2.16 5.32
C TYR A 101 4.70 -2.09 4.61
N SER A 102 3.94 -1.01 4.82
CA SER A 102 2.63 -0.79 4.20
C SER A 102 2.75 -0.61 2.68
N LEU A 103 3.76 0.12 2.21
CA LEU A 103 4.07 0.28 0.80
C LEU A 103 4.40 -1.07 0.15
N ASN A 104 5.23 -1.88 0.79
CA ASN A 104 5.59 -3.22 0.31
C ASN A 104 4.35 -4.14 0.28
N ALA A 105 3.53 -4.14 1.34
CA ALA A 105 2.29 -4.91 1.35
C ALA A 105 1.34 -4.49 0.21
N CYS A 106 1.19 -3.17 -0.03
CA CYS A 106 0.43 -2.63 -1.13
C CYS A 106 1.00 -3.06 -2.49
N PHE A 107 2.32 -2.93 -2.68
CA PHE A 107 3.02 -3.36 -3.89
C PHE A 107 2.81 -4.84 -4.19
N GLN A 108 2.76 -5.70 -3.17
CA GLN A 108 2.57 -7.14 -3.37
C GLN A 108 1.18 -7.53 -3.88
N THR A 109 0.19 -6.63 -3.76
CA THR A 109 -1.15 -6.84 -4.33
C THR A 109 -1.13 -6.77 -5.86
N GLN A 110 -2.11 -7.40 -6.52
CA GLN A 110 -2.23 -7.34 -7.98
C GLN A 110 -2.39 -5.90 -8.49
N GLY A 111 -3.17 -5.07 -7.79
CA GLY A 111 -3.33 -3.65 -8.10
C GLY A 111 -2.02 -2.86 -7.96
N GLY A 112 -1.28 -3.10 -6.88
CA GLY A 112 0.03 -2.47 -6.63
C GLY A 112 1.06 -2.80 -7.70
N LYS A 113 1.20 -4.08 -8.08
CA LYS A 113 2.09 -4.51 -9.18
C LYS A 113 1.69 -3.86 -10.51
N GLY A 114 0.38 -3.80 -10.79
CA GLY A 114 -0.14 -3.14 -11.99
C GLY A 114 0.17 -1.64 -12.04
N LEU A 115 0.04 -0.94 -10.92
CA LEU A 115 0.40 0.49 -10.81
C LEU A 115 1.90 0.71 -11.00
N ALA A 116 2.74 -0.13 -10.37
CA ALA A 116 4.19 -0.04 -10.52
C ALA A 116 4.63 -0.27 -11.98
N GLN A 117 4.05 -1.26 -12.67
CA GLN A 117 4.32 -1.50 -14.10
C GLN A 117 3.92 -0.32 -14.98
N LYS A 118 2.75 0.30 -14.73
CA LYS A 118 2.32 1.50 -15.44
C LYS A 118 3.28 2.67 -15.19
N GLY A 119 3.72 2.86 -13.95
CA GLY A 119 4.71 3.88 -13.57
C GLY A 119 6.04 3.68 -14.27
N ILE A 120 6.61 2.46 -14.23
CA ILE A 120 7.86 2.12 -14.93
C ILE A 120 7.72 2.33 -16.44
N ARG A 121 6.60 1.91 -17.03
CA ARG A 121 6.34 2.13 -18.45
C ARG A 121 6.28 3.62 -18.79
N ARG A 122 5.62 4.42 -17.96
CA ARG A 122 5.53 5.88 -18.13
C ARG A 122 6.90 6.53 -18.04
N LEU A 123 7.66 6.24 -16.97
CA LEU A 123 9.04 6.72 -16.80
C LEU A 123 9.91 6.34 -17.99
N ARG A 124 9.85 5.09 -18.45
CA ARG A 124 10.60 4.66 -19.65
C ARG A 124 10.18 5.40 -20.92
N THR A 125 8.90 5.73 -21.06
CA THR A 125 8.41 6.49 -22.23
C THR A 125 8.88 7.95 -22.16
N GLU A 126 8.86 8.54 -20.97
CA GLU A 126 9.38 9.89 -20.71
C GLU A 126 10.91 9.94 -20.91
N ASP A 127 11.66 8.95 -20.41
CA ASP A 127 13.12 8.83 -20.61
C ASP A 127 13.50 8.59 -22.08
N MET A 128 12.73 7.81 -22.84
CA MET A 128 13.02 7.61 -24.28
C MET A 128 12.91 8.90 -25.10
N SER A 129 12.16 9.90 -24.61
CA SER A 129 12.12 11.24 -25.22
C SER A 129 13.39 12.05 -24.97
N THR A 130 14.19 11.72 -23.94
CA THR A 130 15.42 12.41 -23.55
C THR A 130 16.71 11.67 -23.92
N ILE A 131 16.67 10.37 -24.25
CA ILE A 131 17.87 9.57 -24.60
C ILE A 131 18.67 10.12 -25.78
N HIS A 132 18.01 10.73 -26.77
CA HIS A 132 18.64 11.24 -27.98
C HIS A 132 18.81 12.76 -27.95
N LYS A 133 19.16 13.29 -26.78
CA LYS A 133 19.55 14.69 -26.63
C LYS A 133 21.06 14.81 -26.51
N LEU A 134 21.62 15.80 -27.17
CA LEU A 134 23.04 16.15 -27.14
C LEU A 134 23.20 17.41 -26.31
N ILE A 135 24.22 17.44 -25.45
CA ILE A 135 24.69 18.66 -24.81
C ILE A 135 25.86 19.17 -25.63
N VAL A 136 25.70 20.35 -26.23
CA VAL A 136 26.69 20.98 -27.10
C VAL A 136 27.26 22.18 -26.36
N PHE A 137 28.58 22.23 -26.24
CA PHE A 137 29.31 23.34 -25.63
C PHE A 137 29.93 24.22 -26.72
N ALA A 138 29.76 25.53 -26.60
CA ALA A 138 30.34 26.53 -27.49
C ALA A 138 30.88 27.71 -26.65
N GLY A 139 32.19 27.70 -26.37
CA GLY A 139 32.79 28.63 -25.41
C GLY A 139 32.21 28.42 -24.00
N ASP A 140 31.75 29.50 -23.39
CA ASP A 140 31.15 29.50 -22.03
C ASP A 140 29.65 29.15 -22.01
N TYR A 141 29.08 28.79 -23.18
CA TYR A 141 27.66 28.47 -23.32
C TYR A 141 27.45 26.98 -23.59
N PHE A 142 26.32 26.45 -23.15
CA PHE A 142 25.86 25.11 -23.52
C PHE A 142 24.40 25.14 -23.97
N GLY A 143 24.06 24.23 -24.89
CA GLY A 143 22.69 24.01 -25.34
C GLY A 143 22.37 22.52 -25.38
N ILE A 144 21.11 22.17 -25.12
CA ILE A 144 20.61 20.81 -25.20
C ILE A 144 19.73 20.70 -26.44
N PHE A 145 20.14 19.88 -27.39
CA PHE A 145 19.47 19.71 -28.69
C PHE A 145 19.05 18.27 -28.90
N ASP A 146 18.01 18.03 -29.70
CA ASP A 146 17.81 16.69 -30.25
C ASP A 146 18.94 16.34 -31.23
N VAL A 147 19.31 15.06 -31.38
CA VAL A 147 20.36 14.64 -32.35
C VAL A 147 20.02 15.10 -33.77
N GLU A 148 18.75 14.97 -34.20
CA GLU A 148 18.30 15.40 -35.53
C GLU A 148 18.29 16.93 -35.68
N GLU A 149 18.01 17.66 -34.60
CA GLU A 149 18.05 19.12 -34.55
C GLU A 149 19.48 19.64 -34.63
N TYR A 150 20.41 19.00 -33.92
CA TYR A 150 21.82 19.33 -34.00
C TYR A 150 22.40 19.07 -35.39
N ALA A 151 22.01 17.96 -36.03
CA ALA A 151 22.38 17.64 -37.41
C ALA A 151 21.96 18.74 -38.41
N LEU A 152 20.80 19.38 -38.19
CA LEU A 152 20.38 20.55 -38.96
C LEU A 152 21.27 21.78 -38.69
N ILE A 153 21.59 22.05 -37.43
CA ILE A 153 22.46 23.19 -37.04
C ILE A 153 23.84 23.07 -37.69
N VAL A 154 24.45 21.88 -37.70
CA VAL A 154 25.77 21.64 -38.30
C VAL A 154 25.73 21.44 -39.83
N ARG A 155 24.56 21.62 -40.46
CA ARG A 155 24.34 21.46 -41.91
C ARG A 155 24.68 20.06 -42.44
N ALA A 156 24.49 19.03 -41.62
CA ALA A 156 24.64 17.64 -42.00
C ALA A 156 23.35 16.85 -41.72
N PRO A 157 22.21 17.21 -42.36
CA PRO A 157 20.93 16.58 -42.08
C PRO A 157 20.93 15.09 -42.48
N PRO A 158 20.25 14.23 -41.71
CA PRO A 158 20.03 12.84 -42.12
C PRO A 158 19.13 12.77 -43.36
N GLN A 159 19.18 11.64 -44.08
CA GLN A 159 18.32 11.42 -45.26
C GLN A 159 16.83 11.44 -44.91
N TYR A 160 16.48 11.02 -43.70
CA TYR A 160 15.10 10.98 -43.20
C TYR A 160 15.07 11.44 -41.75
N PHE A 161 14.08 12.26 -41.40
CA PHE A 161 13.79 12.69 -40.04
C PHE A 161 12.73 11.77 -39.44
N VAL A 162 13.01 11.20 -38.28
CA VAL A 162 12.10 10.28 -37.59
C VAL A 162 11.46 10.95 -36.37
N ARG A 163 12.11 11.97 -35.80
CA ARG A 163 11.79 12.49 -34.46
C ARG A 163 11.36 13.95 -34.50
N ILE A 164 11.85 14.73 -35.46
CA ILE A 164 11.51 16.16 -35.60
C ILE A 164 10.90 16.49 -36.96
N ASN A 165 10.14 17.57 -37.03
CA ASN A 165 9.77 18.20 -38.29
C ASN A 165 10.84 19.26 -38.67
N PRO A 166 11.61 19.05 -39.76
CA PRO A 166 12.73 19.93 -40.10
C PRO A 166 12.29 21.38 -40.37
N GLN A 167 11.13 21.60 -41.00
CA GLN A 167 10.65 22.95 -41.33
C GLN A 167 10.28 23.75 -40.06
N GLU A 168 9.67 23.07 -39.09
CA GLU A 168 9.31 23.68 -37.81
C GLU A 168 10.55 24.06 -37.01
N VAL A 169 11.55 23.16 -36.96
CA VAL A 169 12.81 23.38 -36.28
C VAL A 169 13.62 24.50 -36.94
N GLN A 170 13.70 24.53 -38.28
CA GLN A 170 14.36 25.61 -39.01
C GLN A 170 13.70 26.97 -38.73
N ARG A 171 12.37 27.04 -38.72
CA ARG A 171 11.64 28.27 -38.36
C ARG A 171 11.92 28.69 -36.91
N ARG A 172 11.89 27.75 -35.97
CA ARG A 172 12.12 28.01 -34.54
C ARG A 172 13.54 28.51 -34.26
N LEU A 173 14.53 27.91 -34.90
CA LEU A 173 15.94 28.25 -34.75
C LEU A 173 16.38 29.41 -35.64
N GLY A 174 15.51 29.89 -36.54
CA GLY A 174 15.84 30.96 -37.49
C GLY A 174 16.92 30.56 -38.51
N LEU A 175 17.07 29.26 -38.79
CA LEU A 175 18.01 28.76 -39.78
C LEU A 175 17.48 29.12 -41.17
N LYS A 176 18.32 29.79 -41.97
CA LYS A 176 18.09 30.03 -43.40
C LYS A 176 19.03 29.12 -44.19
N ASP A 177 18.54 28.59 -45.31
CA ASP A 177 19.32 27.79 -46.24
C ASP A 177 20.61 28.52 -46.69
#